data_AF-A0A519GYY2-F1
#
_entry.id   AF-A0A519GYY2-F1
#
_cell.length_a   1.000
_cell.length_b   1.000
_cell.length_c   1.000
_cell.angle_alpha   90.00
_cell.angle_beta   90.00
_cell.angle_gamma   90.00
#
_symmetry.space_group_name_H-M   'P 1'
#
loop_
_entity.id
_entity.type
_entity.pdbx_description
1 polymer ?
#
loop_
_entity_poly.entity_id
_entity_poly.type
_entity_poly.pdbx_seq_one_letter_code
_entity_poly.pdbx_strand_id
1 'polypeptide(L)'
;MEAQDVVRSLAALAQPVRLQVFRALVVAGPSGLTPGALVDAIAVPGTSLSFHLKELLRSGLVTQERNGRNLIYRAAFGEVNALIGYLTENCC
;
A
#
# COMPACT_ATOMS: atom_id res chain seq x y z
N MET A 1 1.70 -10.43 -13.85
CA MET A 1 1.36 -10.66 -12.44
C MET A 1 0.80 -12.06 -12.36
N GLU A 2 1.33 -12.91 -11.48
CA GLU A 2 0.87 -14.30 -11.38
C GLU A 2 -0.21 -14.43 -10.30
N ALA A 3 -1.01 -15.50 -10.35
CA ALA A 3 -2.11 -15.74 -9.40
C ALA A 3 -1.66 -15.67 -7.92
N GLN A 4 -0.43 -16.12 -7.62
CA GLN A 4 0.13 -16.03 -6.26
C GLN A 4 0.36 -14.58 -5.81
N ASP A 5 0.76 -13.69 -6.71
CA ASP A 5 0.94 -12.27 -6.41
C ASP A 5 -0.40 -11.57 -6.19
N VAL A 6 -1.43 -11.96 -6.96
CA VAL A 6 -2.80 -11.49 -6.82
C VAL A 6 -3.34 -11.86 -5.43
N VAL A 7 -3.24 -13.12 -5.04
CA VAL A 7 -3.69 -13.61 -3.73
C VAL A 7 -2.95 -12.88 -2.60
N ARG A 8 -1.63 -12.71 -2.72
CA ARG A 8 -0.83 -11.98 -1.73
C ARG A 8 -1.27 -10.51 -1.59
N SER A 9 -1.55 -9.86 -2.71
CA SER A 9 -2.03 -8.47 -2.76
C SER A 9 -3.41 -8.32 -2.12
N LEU A 10 -4.35 -9.18 -2.48
CA LEU A 10 -5.70 -9.19 -1.90
C LEU A 10 -5.67 -9.52 -0.40
N ALA A 11 -4.87 -10.48 0.03
CA ALA A 11 -4.71 -10.82 1.44
C ALA A 11 -4.12 -9.65 2.25
N ALA A 12 -3.19 -8.88 1.67
CA ALA A 12 -2.69 -7.67 2.29
C ALA A 12 -3.78 -6.59 2.42
N LEU A 13 -4.63 -6.40 1.41
CA LEU A 13 -5.73 -5.44 1.46
C LEU A 13 -6.93 -5.88 2.31
N ALA A 14 -7.10 -7.18 2.57
CA ALA A 14 -8.19 -7.76 3.37
C ALA A 14 -8.02 -7.51 4.89
N GLN A 15 -7.59 -6.31 5.28
CA GLN A 15 -7.52 -5.86 6.66
C GLN A 15 -7.85 -4.34 6.71
N PRO A 16 -8.74 -3.87 7.61
CA PRO A 16 -9.27 -2.50 7.55
C PRO A 16 -8.21 -1.38 7.59
N VAL A 17 -7.24 -1.48 8.50
CA VAL A 17 -6.15 -0.49 8.65
C VAL A 17 -5.24 -0.50 7.42
N ARG A 18 -4.87 -1.67 6.88
CA ARG A 18 -4.05 -1.77 5.66
C ARG A 18 -4.77 -1.15 4.46
N LEU A 19 -6.08 -1.38 4.33
CA LEU A 19 -6.87 -0.74 3.29
C LEU A 19 -6.89 0.79 3.46
N GLN A 20 -7.05 1.30 4.69
CA GLN A 20 -6.99 2.74 4.96
C GLN A 20 -5.61 3.35 4.65
N VAL A 21 -4.51 2.70 5.09
CA VAL A 21 -3.13 3.11 4.76
C VAL A 21 -2.94 3.15 3.24
N PHE A 22 -3.30 2.07 2.55
CA PHE A 22 -3.17 1.99 1.10
C PHE A 22 -3.96 3.09 0.40
N ARG A 23 -5.20 3.35 0.83
CA ARG A 23 -6.05 4.44 0.29
C ARG A 23 -5.43 5.81 0.53
N ALA A 24 -4.89 6.07 1.72
CA ALA A 24 -4.20 7.32 2.01
C ALA A 24 -2.99 7.54 1.09
N LEU A 25 -2.21 6.48 0.83
CA LEU A 25 -1.08 6.52 -0.11
C LEU A 25 -1.50 6.72 -1.56
N VAL A 26 -2.63 6.13 -1.99
CA VAL A 26 -3.21 6.38 -3.32
C VAL A 26 -3.62 7.85 -3.47
N VAL A 27 -4.28 8.43 -2.47
CA VAL A 27 -4.67 9.85 -2.47
C VAL A 27 -3.45 10.77 -2.48
N ALA A 28 -2.40 10.44 -1.73
CA ALA A 28 -1.16 11.21 -1.72
C ALA A 28 -0.39 11.16 -3.05
N GLY A 29 -0.68 10.18 -3.90
CA GLY A 29 -0.10 10.10 -5.23
C GLY A 29 1.42 9.89 -5.22
N PRO A 30 2.12 10.38 -6.25
CA PRO A 30 3.59 10.28 -6.36
C PRO A 30 4.37 10.96 -5.23
N SER A 31 3.75 11.91 -4.51
CA SER A 31 4.40 12.57 -3.37
C SER A 31 4.55 11.62 -2.17
N GLY A 32 3.63 10.66 -2.01
CA GLY A 32 3.66 9.71 -0.90
C GLY A 32 3.44 10.36 0.47
N LEU A 33 3.62 9.57 1.53
CA LEU A 33 3.48 10.00 2.92
C LEU A 33 4.62 9.46 3.78
N THR A 34 4.99 10.23 4.80
CA THR A 34 5.87 9.74 5.87
C THR A 34 5.07 8.90 6.88
N PRO A 35 5.72 8.06 7.71
CA PRO A 35 5.05 7.38 8.82
C PRO A 35 4.28 8.31 9.74
N GLY A 36 4.83 9.50 10.04
CA GLY A 36 4.16 10.49 10.88
C GLY A 36 2.86 10.99 10.25
N ALA A 37 2.92 11.40 8.97
CA ALA A 37 1.73 11.85 8.25
C ALA A 37 0.66 10.75 8.12
N LEU A 38 1.07 9.49 8.01
CA LEU A 38 0.15 8.35 8.05
C LEU A 38 -0.50 8.22 9.43
N VAL A 39 0.26 8.24 10.53
CA VAL A 39 -0.32 8.20 11.89
C VAL A 39 -1.37 9.30 12.08
N ASP A 40 -1.07 10.52 11.65
CA ASP A 40 -1.99 11.66 11.74
C ASP A 40 -3.26 11.46 10.90
N ALA A 41 -3.15 10.86 9.71
CA ALA A 41 -4.26 10.68 8.79
C ALA A 41 -5.23 9.55 9.17
N ILE A 42 -4.75 8.46 9.78
CA ILE A 42 -5.56 7.26 10.08
C ILE A 42 -5.73 6.97 11.58
N ALA A 43 -5.14 7.78 12.46
CA ALA A 43 -5.29 7.71 13.90
C ALA A 43 -4.99 6.33 14.52
N VAL A 44 -3.98 5.63 14.01
CA VAL A 44 -3.47 4.37 14.57
C VAL A 44 -2.10 4.55 15.23
N PRO A 45 -1.79 3.80 16.31
CA PRO A 45 -0.47 3.86 16.92
C PRO A 45 0.66 3.52 15.94
N GLY A 46 1.79 4.22 16.02
CA GLY A 46 2.92 4.03 15.10
C GLY A 46 3.55 2.63 15.12
N THR A 47 3.50 1.93 16.26
CA THR A 47 3.96 0.53 16.39
C THR A 47 3.08 -0.42 15.57
N SER A 48 1.77 -0.23 15.58
CA SER A 48 0.82 -0.98 14.74
C SER A 48 0.96 -0.60 13.25
N LEU A 49 1.18 0.68 12.94
CA LEU A 49 1.39 1.13 11.56
C LEU A 49 2.59 0.45 10.90
N SER A 50 3.71 0.31 11.62
CA SER A 50 4.92 -0.31 11.09
C SER A 50 4.69 -1.77 10.66
N PHE A 51 3.87 -2.52 11.43
CA PHE A 51 3.47 -3.87 11.06
C PHE A 51 2.60 -3.88 9.79
N HIS A 52 1.63 -2.98 9.69
CA HIS A 52 0.78 -2.85 8.50
C HIS A 52 1.57 -2.46 7.24
N LEU A 53 2.50 -1.51 7.35
CA LEU A 53 3.38 -1.11 6.25
C LEU A 53 4.28 -2.25 5.79
N LYS A 54 4.82 -3.05 6.71
CA LYS A 54 5.65 -4.21 6.36
C LYS A 54 4.88 -5.22 5.49
N GLU A 55 3.63 -5.49 5.84
CA GLU A 55 2.78 -6.41 5.08
C GLU A 55 2.39 -5.83 3.71
N LEU A 56 2.11 -4.53 3.64
CA LEU A 56 1.85 -3.84 2.36
C LEU A 56 3.09 -3.80 1.45
N LEU A 57 4.28 -3.58 2.00
CA LEU A 57 5.54 -3.67 1.25
C LEU A 57 5.77 -5.08 0.70
N ARG A 58 5.56 -6.11 1.52
CA ARG A 58 5.66 -7.52 1.09
C ARG A 58 4.69 -7.89 0.00
N SER A 59 3.53 -7.23 -0.05
CA SER A 59 2.55 -7.45 -1.11
C SER A 59 3.01 -6.92 -2.47
N GLY A 60 3.86 -5.88 -2.49
CA GLY A 60 4.25 -5.14 -3.68
C GLY A 60 3.37 -3.92 -3.98
N LEU A 61 2.20 -3.80 -3.33
CA LEU A 61 1.27 -2.68 -3.56
C LEU A 61 1.74 -1.32 -2.99
N VAL A 62 2.75 -1.34 -2.13
CA VAL A 62 3.38 -0.15 -1.56
C VAL A 62 4.88 -0.24 -1.73
N THR A 63 5.51 0.89 -2.02
CA THR A 63 6.97 1.06 -2.02
C THR A 63 7.39 2.00 -0.89
N GLN A 64 8.68 1.95 -0.56
CA GLN A 64 9.30 2.93 0.34
C GLN A 64 10.58 3.46 -0.28
N GLU A 65 10.88 4.72 0.00
CA GLU A 65 12.12 5.38 -0.41
C GLU A 65 12.66 6.20 0.76
N ARG A 66 13.98 6.23 0.91
CA ARG A 66 14.63 7.08 1.90
C ARG A 66 14.91 8.46 1.30
N ASN A 67 14.34 9.49 1.90
CA ASN A 67 14.60 10.89 1.56
C ASN A 67 15.22 11.60 2.77
N GLY A 68 16.56 11.66 2.78
CA GLY A 68 17.33 12.16 3.91
C GLY A 68 17.08 11.34 5.19
N ARG A 69 16.49 11.98 6.21
CA ARG A 69 16.12 11.33 7.48
C ARG A 69 14.75 10.67 7.45
N ASN A 70 13.94 10.94 6.43
CA ASN A 70 12.57 10.47 6.33
C ASN A 70 12.48 9.21 5.46
N LEU A 71 11.51 8.35 5.76
CA LEU A 71 11.00 7.34 4.83
C LEU A 71 9.72 7.88 4.21
N ILE A 72 9.59 7.76 2.89
CA ILE A 72 8.39 8.13 2.14
C ILE A 72 7.80 6.84 1.56
N TYR A 73 6.57 6.55 1.95
CA TYR A 73 5.79 5.42 1.44
C TYR A 73 4.91 5.89 0.29
N ARG A 74 4.73 5.04 -0.71
CA ARG A 74 3.91 5.34 -1.91
C ARG A 74 3.13 4.12 -2.35
N ALA A 75 1.96 4.33 -2.95
CA ALA A 75 1.30 3.27 -3.69
C ALA A 75 2.14 2.90 -4.93
N ALA A 76 2.30 1.60 -5.18
CA ALA A 76 2.97 1.10 -6.38
C ALA A 76 1.96 1.07 -7.54
N PHE A 77 1.68 2.23 -8.16
CA PHE A 77 0.61 2.35 -9.16
C PHE A 77 0.68 1.34 -10.31
N GLY A 78 1.88 0.96 -10.75
CA GLY A 78 2.07 -0.11 -11.74
C GLY A 78 1.50 -1.45 -11.27
N GLU A 79 1.85 -1.89 -10.05
CA GLU A 79 1.35 -3.13 -9.45
C GLU A 79 -0.16 -3.05 -9.17
N VAL A 80 -0.66 -1.90 -8.73
CA VAL A 80 -2.09 -1.68 -8.50
C VAL A 80 -2.88 -1.81 -9.81
N ASN A 81 -2.40 -1.22 -10.89
CA ASN A 81 -3.03 -1.33 -12.20
C ASN A 81 -2.94 -2.76 -12.75
N ALA A 82 -1.82 -3.46 -12.53
CA ALA A 82 -1.69 -4.86 -12.90
C ALA A 82 -2.67 -5.77 -12.13
N LEU A 83 -2.87 -5.52 -10.82
CA LEU A 83 -3.87 -6.22 -10.02
C LEU A 83 -5.29 -5.99 -10.55
N ILE A 84 -5.67 -4.74 -10.81
CA ILE A 84 -6.98 -4.41 -11.37
C ILE A 84 -7.15 -5.07 -12.74
N GLY A 85 -6.13 -5.00 -13.59
CA GLY A 85 -6.12 -5.62 -14.91
C GLY A 85 -6.35 -7.12 -14.83
N TYR A 86 -5.65 -7.84 -13.94
CA TYR A 86 -5.86 -9.27 -13.72
C TYR A 86 -7.29 -9.59 -13.27
N LEU A 87 -7.83 -8.81 -12.31
CA LEU A 87 -9.18 -9.05 -11.78
C LEU A 87 -10.31 -8.73 -12.77
N THR A 88 -10.01 -7.90 -13.77
CA THR A 88 -10.98 -7.48 -14.79
C THR A 88 -10.71 -8.13 -16.14
N GLU A 89 -9.71 -9.00 -16.25
CA GLU A 89 -9.42 -9.74 -17.46
C GLU A 89 -10.62 -10.59 -17.85
N ASN A 90 -11.03 -10.52 -19.13
CA ASN A 90 -12.25 -11.15 -19.66
C ASN A 90 -13.57 -10.68 -19.03
N CYS A 91 -13.56 -9.56 -18.29
CA CYS A 91 -14.80 -8.87 -17.94
C CYS A 91 -15.28 -8.08 -19.16
N CYS A 92 -16.51 -8.38 -19.60
CA CYS A 92 -17.28 -7.82 -20.72
C CYS A 92 -16.62 -7.84 -22.10
#